data_AF-A0A6N8FRP3-F1
#
_entry.id   AF-A0A6N8FRP3-F1
#
_cell.length_a   1.000
_cell.length_b   1.000
_cell.length_c   1.000
_cell.angle_alpha   90.00
_cell.angle_beta   90.00
_cell.angle_gamma   90.00
#
_symmetry.space_group_name_H-M   'P 1'
#
loop_
_entity.id
_entity.type
_entity.pdbx_description
1 polymer ?
#
loop_
_entity_poly.entity_id
_entity_poly.type
_entity_poly.pdbx_seq_one_letter_code
_entity_poly.pdbx_strand_id
1 'polypeptide(L)' 'MSRPDFSVMTEQELRAYVLNHREDKVAFEAYLDKVRQRPPIAVIEPEEWSEEKMQEVLNLIKQRNEQV' A
#
# COMPACT_ATOMS: atom_id res chain seq x y z
N MET A 1 0.99 28.01 12.37
CA MET A 1 1.35 27.17 11.21
C MET A 1 0.32 26.07 11.13
N SER A 2 -0.51 26.06 10.08
CA SER A 2 -1.55 25.04 9.89
C SER A 2 -0.88 23.71 9.55
N ARG A 3 -1.28 22.62 10.23
CA ARG A 3 -0.95 21.28 9.76
C ARG A 3 -1.64 21.06 8.39
N PRO A 4 -0.96 20.45 7.41
CA PRO A 4 -1.61 20.02 6.18
C PRO A 4 -2.65 18.94 6.47
N ASP A 5 -3.70 18.86 5.65
CA ASP A 5 -4.63 17.74 5.71
C ASP A 5 -4.03 16.54 4.95
N PHE A 6 -3.58 15.53 5.70
CA PHE A 6 -2.98 14.32 5.15
C PHE A 6 -3.99 13.41 4.43
N SER A 7 -5.29 13.60 4.67
CA SER A 7 -6.36 12.78 4.10
C SER A 7 -6.55 13.04 2.60
N VAL A 8 -6.31 14.29 2.17
CA VAL A 8 -6.46 14.72 0.78
C VAL A 8 -5.20 14.50 -0.06
N MET A 9 -4.06 14.24 0.58
CA MET A 9 -2.78 14.02 -0.09
C MET A 9 -2.76 12.67 -0.82
N THR A 10 -2.08 12.65 -1.96
CA THR A 10 -1.72 11.41 -2.64
C THR A 10 -0.64 10.66 -1.84
N GLU A 11 -0.48 9.36 -2.09
CA GLU A 11 0.57 8.60 -1.41
C GLU A 11 1.97 9.17 -1.69
N GLN A 12 2.23 9.65 -2.91
CA GLN A 12 3.52 10.22 -3.26
C GLN A 12 3.80 11.49 -2.46
N GLU A 13 2.79 12.34 -2.26
CA GLU A 13 2.88 13.54 -1.42
C GLU A 13 3.09 13.19 0.06
N LEU A 14 2.35 12.20 0.58
CA LEU A 14 2.54 11.70 1.94
C LEU A 14 3.94 11.12 2.14
N ARG A 15 4.44 10.34 1.18
CA ARG A 15 5.80 9.78 1.22
C ARG A 15 6.84 10.89 1.25
N ALA A 16 6.72 11.88 0.37
CA ALA A 16 7.64 13.01 0.34
C ALA A 16 7.58 13.82 1.66
N TYR A 17 6.39 14.00 2.23
CA TYR A 17 6.21 14.69 3.50
C TYR A 17 6.85 13.92 4.66
N VAL A 18 6.54 12.64 4.82
CA VAL A 18 7.09 11.76 5.87
C VAL A 18 8.61 11.68 5.79
N LEU A 19 9.18 11.66 4.58
CA LEU A 19 10.64 11.65 4.41
C LEU A 19 11.32 12.93 4.90
N ASN A 20 10.65 14.08 4.76
CA ASN A 20 11.10 15.38 5.25
C ASN A 20 10.75 15.63 6.73
N HIS A 21 9.71 14.97 7.25
CA HIS A 21 9.15 15.13 8.59
C HIS A 21 9.04 13.78 9.31
N ARG A 22 10.17 13.09 9.48
CA ARG A 22 10.21 11.71 10.02
C ARG A 22 9.68 11.59 11.46
N GLU A 23 9.66 12.69 12.21
CA GLU A 23 9.13 12.78 13.57
C GLU A 23 7.59 12.96 13.61
N ASP A 24 6.96 13.34 12.49
CA ASP A 24 5.51 13.50 12.43
C ASP A 24 4.84 12.12 12.26
N LYS A 25 4.48 11.53 13.40
CA LYS A 25 3.77 10.26 13.47
C LYS A 25 2.42 10.30 12.75
N VAL A 26 1.73 11.43 12.74
CA VAL A 26 0.41 11.55 12.10
C VAL A 26 0.55 11.41 10.59
N ALA A 27 1.55 12.07 10.00
CA ALA A 27 1.85 11.91 8.58
C ALA A 27 2.27 10.47 8.23
N PHE A 28 3.04 9.82 9.11
CA PHE A 28 3.45 8.43 8.95
C PHE A 28 2.26 7.46 9.00
N GLU A 29 1.35 7.63 9.95
CA GLU A 29 0.13 6.83 10.06
C GLU A 29 -0.77 7.01 8.83
N ALA A 30 -0.95 8.25 8.36
CA ALA A 30 -1.72 8.53 7.14
C ALA A 30 -1.09 7.90 5.89
N TYR A 31 0.24 7.91 5.78
CA TYR A 31 0.97 7.21 4.72
C TYR A 31 0.74 5.69 4.79
N LEU A 32 0.87 5.09 5.99
CA LEU A 32 0.64 3.66 6.17
C LEU A 32 -0.79 3.24 5.84
N ASP A 33 -1.78 4.05 6.21
CA ASP A 33 -3.18 3.79 5.90
C ASP A 33 -3.42 3.76 4.38
N LYS A 34 -2.91 4.76 3.66
CA LYS A 34 -2.93 4.80 2.18
C LYS A 34 -2.22 3.61 1.54
N VAL A 35 -1.08 3.19 2.08
CA VAL A 35 -0.32 2.03 1.59
C VAL A 35 -1.11 0.73 1.82
N ARG A 36 -1.78 0.60 2.97
CA ARG A 36 -2.64 -0.56 3.27
C ARG A 36 -3.88 -0.64 2.38
N GLN A 37 -4.42 0.51 1.98
CA GLN A 37 -5.54 0.57 1.03
C GLN A 37 -5.16 0.17 -0.40
N ARG A 38 -3.86 0.05 -0.73
CA ARG A 38 -3.46 -0.40 -2.06
C ARG A 38 -3.93 -1.83 -2.31
N PRO A 39 -4.54 -2.10 -3.48
CA PRO A 39 -4.81 -3.48 -3.86
C PRO A 39 -3.48 -4.24 -3.88
N PRO A 40 -3.43 -5.46 -3.34
CA PRO A 40 -2.26 -6.31 -3.47
C PRO A 40 -1.89 -6.46 -4.94
N ILE A 41 -0.64 -6.16 -5.26
CA ILE A 41 -0.06 -6.43 -6.55
C ILE A 41 0.77 -7.69 -6.40
N ALA A 42 0.41 -8.73 -7.16
CA ALA A 42 1.24 -9.90 -7.29
C ALA A 42 1.91 -9.88 -8.67
N VAL A 43 3.21 -10.11 -8.68
CA VAL A 43 4.02 -10.21 -9.88
C VAL A 43 4.31 -11.70 -10.10
N ILE A 44 4.01 -12.20 -11.28
CA ILE A 44 4.33 -13.56 -11.71
C ILE A 44 5.38 -13.42 -12.80
N GLU A 45 6.56 -14.00 -12.59
CA GLU A 45 7.61 -14.00 -13.61
C GLU A 45 7.12 -14.76 -14.85
N PRO A 46 7.47 -14.34 -16.07
CA PRO A 46 6.97 -14.97 -17.29
C PRO A 46 7.25 -16.48 -17.39
N GLU A 47 8.36 -16.93 -16.80
CA GLU A 47 8.75 -18.35 -16.75
C GLU A 47 7.90 -19.18 -15.77
N GLU A 48 7.34 -18.54 -14.74
CA GLU A 48 6.44 -19.17 -13.75
C GLU A 48 4.96 -19.01 -14.11
N TRP A 49 4.66 -18.36 -15.24
CA TRP A 49 3.30 -18.08 -15.64
C TRP A 49 2.55 -19.35 -16.01
N SER A 50 1.43 -19.57 -15.34
CA SER A 50 0.42 -20.57 -15.69
C SER A 50 -0.94 -20.12 -15.13
N GLU A 51 -2.02 -20.65 -15.69
CA GLU A 51 -3.37 -20.40 -15.18
C GLU A 51 -3.52 -20.87 -13.73
N GLU A 52 -2.91 -22.01 -13.38
CA GLU A 52 -2.87 -22.56 -12.02
C GLU A 52 -2.14 -21.62 -11.06
N LYS A 53 -0.98 -21.09 -11.45
CA LYS A 53 -0.21 -20.14 -10.63
C LYS A 53 -0.97 -18.83 -10.44
N MET A 54 -1.66 -18.36 -11.47
CA MET A 54 -2.52 -17.18 -11.37
C MET A 54 -3.65 -17.40 -10.36
N GLN A 55 -4.33 -18.55 -10.39
CA GLN A 55 -5.37 -18.87 -9.42
C GLN A 55 -4.85 -19.01 -7.99
N GLU A 56 -3.68 -19.62 -7.80
CA GLU A 56 -3.00 -19.68 -6.50
C GLU A 56 -2.75 -18.27 -5.94
N VAL A 57 -2.20 -17.38 -6.76
CA VAL A 57 -1.94 -15.99 -6.39
C VAL A 57 -3.23 -15.23 -6.05
N LEU A 58 -4.30 -15.41 -6.82
CA LEU A 58 -5.60 -14.80 -6.53
C LEU A 58 -6.17 -15.29 -5.20
N ASN A 59 -6.02 -16.58 -4.89
CA ASN A 59 -6.44 -17.16 -3.62
C ASN A 59 -5.63 -16.61 -2.45
N LEU A 60 -4.30 -16.45 -2.60
CA LEU A 60 -3.43 -15.84 -1.59
C LEU A 60 -3.83 -14.38 -1.31
N ILE A 61 -4.11 -13.62 -2.38
CA ILE A 61 -4.60 -12.24 -2.28
C ILE A 61 -5.92 -12.17 -1.53
N LYS A 62 -6.86 -13.07 -1.85
CA LYS A 62 -8.17 -13.13 -1.20
C LYS A 62 -8.03 -13.45 0.29
N GLN A 63 -7.26 -14.48 0.64
CA GLN A 63 -7.01 -14.86 2.04
C GLN A 63 -6.36 -13.74 2.84
N ARG A 64 -5.39 -13.02 2.26
CA ARG A 64 -4.75 -11.88 2.93
C ARG A 64 -5.75 -10.78 3.26
N ASN A 65 -6.71 -10.52 2.38
CA ASN A 65 -7.73 -9.50 2.58
C ASN A 65 -8.83 -9.95 3.56
N GLU A 66 -9.02 -11.25 3.78
CA GLU A 66 -9.96 -11.81 4.76
C GLU A 66 -9.39 -11.87 6.19
N GLN A 67 -8.08 -11.64 6.36
CA GLN A 67 -7.38 -11.69 7.66
C GLN A 67 -7.08 -10.31 8.27
N VAL A 68 -7.49 -9.22 7.62
CA VAL A 68 -7.32 -7.82 8.06
C VAL A 68 -8.67 -7.22 8.38
#